data_AF-A0A5Q0TUB2-F1
#
_entry.id   AF-A0A5Q0TUB2-F1
#
_cell.length_a   1.000
_cell.length_b   1.000
_cell.length_c   1.000
_cell.angle_alpha   90.00
_cell.angle_beta   90.00
_cell.angle_gamma   90.00
#
_symmetry.space_group_name_H-M   'P 1'
#
loop_
_entity.id
_entity.type
_entity.pdbx_description
1 polymer ?
#
loop_
_entity_poly.entity_id
_entity_poly.type
_entity_poly.pdbx_seq_one_letter_code
_entity_poly.pdbx_strand_id
1 'polypeptide(L)' 'MELFGDTVEKVVNFYPKISILEEVVSECDYFRIVKNEQGYLAYCSVLRRILTISQTNNCAQFWSKCPMRVLAHGL' A
#
# COMPACT_ATOMS: atom_id res chain seq x y z
N MET A 1 -27.22 -20.14 7.86
CA MET A 1 -27.82 -18.85 7.43
C MET A 1 -26.92 -17.76 7.97
N GLU A 2 -26.13 -17.21 7.04
CA GLU A 2 -25.55 -15.87 6.98
C GLU A 2 -25.28 -15.09 8.27
N LEU A 3 -23.98 -14.86 8.54
CA LEU A 3 -23.50 -13.64 9.18
C LEU A 3 -22.44 -13.00 8.27
N PHE A 4 -22.85 -12.67 7.05
CA PHE A 4 -22.21 -11.63 6.25
C PHE A 4 -22.70 -10.28 6.79
N GLY A 5 -22.20 -9.91 7.97
CA GLY A 5 -22.45 -8.61 8.58
C GLY A 5 -21.44 -7.59 8.08
N ASP A 6 -21.88 -6.75 7.15
CA ASP A 6 -21.44 -5.36 6.96
C ASP A 6 -19.93 -5.09 6.91
N THR A 7 -19.30 -5.32 5.76
CA THR A 7 -18.23 -4.40 5.28
C THR A 7 -18.14 -4.41 3.76
N VAL A 8 -19.16 -3.88 3.10
CA VAL A 8 -19.02 -3.39 1.72
C VAL A 8 -18.24 -2.07 1.77
N GLU A 9 -16.95 -2.13 2.09
CA GLU A 9 -16.01 -1.05 1.83
C GLU A 9 -14.89 -1.55 0.92
N LYS A 10 -15.15 -1.49 -0.38
CA LYS A 10 -14.21 -1.05 -1.40
C LYS A 10 -12.72 -1.30 -1.11
N VAL A 11 -12.26 -2.55 -1.15
CA VAL A 11 -10.86 -2.80 -1.52
C VAL A 11 -10.76 -2.82 -3.05
N VAL A 12 -11.08 -1.69 -3.69
CA VAL A 12 -11.04 -1.54 -5.16
C VAL A 12 -9.60 -1.60 -5.72
N ASN A 13 -8.57 -1.75 -4.86
CA ASN A 13 -7.16 -1.70 -5.26
C ASN A 13 -6.33 -2.94 -4.92
N PHE A 14 -6.91 -4.03 -4.40
CA PHE A 14 -6.12 -5.22 -4.05
C PHE A 14 -6.27 -6.33 -5.08
N TYR A 15 -5.25 -6.48 -5.91
CA TYR A 15 -5.09 -7.61 -6.84
C TYR A 15 -3.84 -8.39 -6.44
N PRO A 16 -3.97 -9.60 -5.86
CA PRO A 16 -2.88 -10.36 -5.26
C PRO A 16 -1.64 -10.49 -6.17
N LYS A 17 -1.85 -10.85 -7.45
CA LYS A 17 -0.79 -11.06 -8.44
C LYS A 17 0.13 -9.86 -8.67
N ILE A 18 -0.35 -8.65 -8.40
CA ILE A 18 0.41 -7.41 -8.65
C ILE A 18 0.67 -6.61 -7.39
N SER A 19 0.35 -7.15 -6.21
CA SER A 19 0.43 -6.42 -4.93
C SER A 19 1.24 -7.17 -3.87
N ILE A 20 1.39 -8.50 -4.00
CA ILE A 20 2.22 -9.31 -3.11
C ILE A 20 3.70 -9.09 -3.46
N LEU A 21 4.48 -8.71 -2.46
CA LEU A 21 5.91 -8.40 -2.56
C LEU A 21 6.74 -9.62 -2.17
N GLU A 22 7.86 -9.81 -2.88
CA GLU A 22 8.89 -10.78 -2.52
C GLU A 22 9.85 -10.13 -1.51
N GLU A 23 10.55 -9.05 -1.87
CA GLU A 23 11.38 -8.24 -0.96
C GLU A 23 11.45 -6.77 -1.45
N VAL A 24 10.86 -5.82 -0.70
CA VAL A 24 11.08 -4.38 -0.94
C VAL A 24 11.19 -3.62 0.37
N VAL A 25 12.23 -2.80 0.48
CA VAL A 25 12.44 -1.83 1.56
C VAL A 25 12.44 -0.43 0.95
N SER A 26 11.78 0.53 1.60
CA SER A 26 11.75 1.93 1.21
C SER A 26 12.08 2.79 2.42
N GLU A 27 12.90 3.83 2.22
CA GLU A 27 13.22 4.84 3.25
C GLU A 27 12.12 5.92 3.38
N CYS A 28 11.00 5.77 2.67
CA CYS A 28 9.89 6.69 2.76
C CYS A 28 9.19 6.61 4.12
N ASP A 29 9.12 7.74 4.83
CA ASP A 29 8.44 7.86 6.15
C ASP A 29 6.96 7.40 6.14
N TYR A 30 6.32 7.42 4.97
CA TYR A 30 4.91 7.10 4.80
C TYR A 30 4.66 5.68 4.25
N PHE A 31 5.72 4.95 3.94
CA PHE A 31 5.67 3.59 3.42
C PHE A 31 5.61 2.59 4.57
N ARG A 32 4.66 1.65 4.51
CA ARG A 32 4.51 0.59 5.52
C ARG A 32 4.38 -0.76 4.84
N ILE A 33 5.01 -1.77 5.43
CA ILE A 33 4.78 -3.15 5.05
C ILE A 33 3.65 -3.71 5.92
N VAL A 34 2.64 -4.29 5.27
CA VAL A 34 1.51 -4.96 5.90
C VAL A 34 1.58 -6.43 5.52
N LYS A 35 1.49 -7.33 6.51
CA LYS A 35 1.43 -8.78 6.27
C LYS A 35 -0.02 -9.25 6.23
N ASN A 36 -0.38 -10.08 5.27
CA ASN A 36 -1.63 -10.81 5.23
C ASN A 36 -1.40 -12.32 5.03
N GLU A 37 -2.48 -13.09 4.87
CA GLU A 37 -2.43 -14.54 4.66
C GLU A 37 -1.69 -14.95 3.38
N GLN A 38 -1.59 -14.05 2.40
CA GLN A 38 -1.00 -14.32 1.08
C GLN A 38 0.43 -13.80 0.93
N GLY A 39 0.91 -12.92 1.82
CA GLY A 39 2.26 -12.39 1.79
C GLY A 39 2.38 -10.97 2.35
N TYR A 40 3.38 -10.24 1.85
CA TYR A 40 3.66 -8.86 2.25
C TYR A 40 3.12 -7.88 1.22
N LEU A 41 2.53 -6.79 1.70
CA LEU A 41 1.95 -5.72 0.90
C LEU A 41 2.58 -4.39 1.29
N ALA A 42 2.79 -3.52 0.31
CA ALA A 42 3.14 -2.13 0.57
C ALA A 42 1.88 -1.28 0.74
N TYR A 43 1.89 -0.43 1.76
CA TYR A 43 0.85 0.55 2.02
C TYR A 43 1.45 1.96 2.06
N CYS A 44 0.81 2.90 1.37
CA CYS A 44 1.16 4.31 1.45
C CYS A 44 0.17 5.03 2.36
N SER A 45 0.66 5.60 3.45
CA SER A 45 -0.17 6.31 4.44
C SER A 45 -0.76 7.61 3.89
N VAL A 46 -0.05 8.27 2.96
CA VAL A 46 -0.56 9.48 2.30
C VAL A 46 -1.73 9.17 1.38
N LEU A 47 -1.58 8.15 0.52
CA LEU A 47 -2.63 7.73 -0.41
C LEU A 47 -3.73 6.89 0.25
N ARG A 48 -3.50 6.47 1.50
CA ARG A 48 -4.37 5.59 2.29
C ARG A 48 -4.76 4.29 1.57
N ARG A 49 -3.84 3.70 0.81
CA ARG A 49 -4.10 2.48 0.03
C ARG A 49 -2.89 1.55 -0.10
N ILE A 50 -3.18 0.31 -0.45
CA ILE A 50 -2.19 -0.67 -0.91
C ILE A 50 -1.62 -0.24 -2.26
N LEU A 51 -0.30 -0.36 -2.40
CA LEU A 51 0.43 -0.11 -3.63
C LEU A 51 0.60 -1.42 -4.41
N THR A 52 0.60 -1.32 -5.73
CA THR A 52 1.05 -2.42 -6.59
C THR A 52 2.57 -2.56 -6.51
N ILE A 53 3.14 -3.67 -6.99
CA ILE A 53 4.59 -3.91 -7.06
C ILE A 53 5.29 -2.77 -7.81
N SER A 54 4.75 -2.35 -8.96
CA SER A 54 5.31 -1.24 -9.74
C SER A 54 5.31 0.08 -8.95
N GLN A 55 4.22 0.39 -8.26
CA GLN A 55 4.15 1.58 -7.40
C GLN A 55 5.09 1.50 -6.20
N THR A 56 5.25 0.30 -5.64
CA THR A 56 6.15 0.01 -4.53
C THR A 56 7.60 0.22 -4.94
N ASN A 57 8.02 -0.31 -6.10
CA ASN A 57 9.35 -0.11 -6.66
C ASN A 57 9.62 1.37 -6.94
N ASN A 58 8.66 2.06 -7.54
CA ASN A 58 8.77 3.51 -7.76
C ASN A 58 8.88 4.29 -6.45
N CYS A 59 8.11 3.90 -5.43
CA CYS A 59 8.19 4.52 -4.10
C CYS A 59 9.57 4.29 -3.49
N ALA A 60 10.08 3.05 -3.50
CA ALA A 60 11.39 2.72 -2.96
C ALA A 60 12.54 3.45 -3.69
N GLN A 61 12.48 3.55 -5.02
CA GLN A 61 13.53 4.17 -5.81
C GLN A 61 13.51 5.71 -5.75
N PHE A 62 12.32 6.32 -5.70
CA PHE A 62 12.15 7.76 -5.84
C PHE A 62 11.46 8.41 -4.62
N TRP A 63 11.58 7.81 -3.44
CA TRP A 63 10.92 8.28 -2.21
C TRP A 63 11.22 9.75 -1.91
N SER A 64 12.46 10.18 -2.12
CA SER A 64 12.93 11.54 -1.82
C SER A 64 12.29 12.60 -2.70
N LYS A 65 11.83 12.23 -3.89
CA LYS A 65 11.13 13.08 -4.86
C LYS A 65 9.64 12.76 -4.96
N CYS A 66 9.09 11.99 -4.02
CA CYS A 66 7.70 11.55 -4.09
C CYS A 66 6.76 12.77 -4.03
N PRO A 67 5.95 13.03 -5.07
CA PRO A 67 5.08 14.21 -5.12
C PRO A 67 3.98 14.16 -4.06
N MET A 68 3.68 12.96 -3.55
CA MET A 68 2.68 12.78 -2.50
C MET A 68 3.15 13.33 -1.15
N ARG A 69 4.47 13.50 -0.90
CA ARG A 69 4.95 14.08 0.37
C ARG A 69 4.43 15.50 0.61
N VAL A 70 4.13 16.23 -0.45
CA VAL A 70 3.53 17.58 -0.37
C VAL A 70 2.11 17.53 0.21
N LEU A 71 1.40 16.41 0.02
CA LEU A 71 0.06 16.19 0.54
C LEU A 71 0.05 15.61 1.96
N ALA A 72 1.22 15.38 2.56
CA ALA A 72 1.31 14.79 3.89
C ALA A 72 0.96 15.76 5.03
N HIS A 73 0.79 17.05 4.74
CA HIS A 73 0.34 18.05 5.71
C HIS A 73 -1.11 17.78 6.14
N GLY A 74 -1.28 17.00 7.22
CA GLY A 74 -2.59 16.60 7.75
C GLY A 74 -2.72 15.12 8.12
N LEU A 75 -1.62 14.36 8.05
CA LEU A 75 -1.51 12.98 8.58
C LEU A 75 -1.02 12.97 10.03
#